data_AF-A0A7J4E5Z4-F1
#
_entry.id   AF-A0A7J4E5Z4-F1
#
_cell.length_a   1.000
_cell.length_b   1.000
_cell.length_c   1.000
_cell.angle_alpha   90.00
_cell.angle_beta   90.00
_cell.angle_gamma   90.00
#
_symmetry.space_group_name_H-M   'P 1'
#
loop_
_entity.id
_entity.type
_entity.pdbx_description
1 polymer ?
#
loop_
_entity_poly.entity_id
_entity_poly.type
_entity_poly.pdbx_seq_one_letter_code
_entity_poly.pdbx_strand_id
1 'polypeptide(L)'
;MHISYTSFQSGTKKSTIDPPRSLTLKINFYFISNNKDIRLWGRRSNLLKFKFKGYGKRAAVAVFRRARLSVEELLNSLRSVDGTDFQLLNLEAVAGKEHVYFAILNVLHAFKLKKNISKNLGMELLLYASAQRQIKTAIERVGAKEGRPVVLVAIGPDDKGVENFMVKASRFFEGKMENSGLEEWDKEKIKRLKEIFEISEEEMEALGEDPPFEAVKKLIIERMALLSVRGS
;
A
#
# COMPACT_ATOMS: atom_id res chain seq x y z
N MET A 1 -21.35 -31.99 10.73
CA MET A 1 -20.15 -32.47 11.45
C MET A 1 -19.69 -31.37 12.38
N HIS A 2 -20.01 -31.47 13.67
CA HIS A 2 -19.55 -30.56 14.71
C HIS A 2 -18.10 -30.92 15.08
N ILE A 3 -17.20 -29.94 15.15
CA ILE A 3 -15.88 -30.11 15.77
C ILE A 3 -15.80 -29.12 16.93
N SER A 4 -15.73 -29.71 18.12
CA SER A 4 -15.70 -29.05 19.43
C SER A 4 -14.31 -28.48 19.73
N TYR A 5 -14.24 -27.25 20.25
CA TYR A 5 -13.02 -26.67 20.79
C TYR A 5 -12.78 -27.20 22.22
N THR A 6 -11.67 -27.92 22.43
CA THR A 6 -11.17 -28.26 23.76
C THR A 6 -10.16 -27.19 24.19
N SER A 7 -10.40 -26.63 25.38
CA SER A 7 -9.55 -25.67 26.07
C SER A 7 -8.24 -26.32 26.54
N PHE A 8 -7.11 -25.66 26.30
CA PHE A 8 -5.82 -26.04 26.87
C PHE A 8 -5.34 -24.90 27.78
N GLN A 9 -5.22 -25.17 29.09
CA GLN A 9 -4.61 -24.25 30.05
C GLN A 9 -3.11 -24.55 30.24
N SER A 10 -2.35 -23.45 30.28
CA SER A 10 -1.10 -23.16 30.99
C SER A 10 0.03 -24.20 31.02
N GLY A 11 1.16 -23.84 30.41
CA GLY A 11 2.46 -24.38 30.77
C GLY A 11 3.57 -24.09 29.77
N THR A 12 4.46 -23.15 30.10
CA THR A 12 5.86 -23.02 29.64
C THR A 12 6.16 -22.42 28.24
N LYS A 13 7.09 -21.44 28.25
CA LYS A 13 7.78 -20.75 27.14
C LYS A 13 6.92 -20.29 25.95
N LYS A 14 6.59 -18.99 25.91
CA LYS A 14 6.15 -18.29 24.69
C LYS A 14 7.26 -18.31 23.63
N SER A 15 7.34 -19.38 22.84
CA SER A 15 7.88 -19.26 21.48
C SER A 15 6.86 -18.44 20.69
N THR A 16 7.26 -17.27 20.22
CA THR A 16 6.52 -16.51 19.21
C THR A 16 6.51 -17.32 17.93
N ILE A 17 5.53 -18.21 17.78
CA ILE A 17 5.29 -18.95 16.54
C ILE A 17 4.68 -17.94 15.59
N ASP A 18 5.45 -17.53 14.58
CA ASP A 18 4.93 -16.74 13.46
C ASP A 18 3.75 -17.52 12.84
N PRO A 19 2.60 -16.87 12.59
CA PRO A 19 1.44 -17.56 12.06
C PRO A 19 1.79 -18.21 10.70
N PRO A 20 1.32 -19.44 10.43
CA PRO A 20 1.61 -20.13 9.18
C PRO A 20 1.16 -19.28 7.99
N ARG A 21 1.91 -19.32 6.87
CA ARG A 21 1.68 -18.49 5.67
C ARG A 21 0.22 -18.48 5.18
N SER A 22 -0.46 -19.61 5.28
CA SER A 22 -1.89 -19.75 4.95
C SER A 22 -2.82 -18.98 5.91
N LEU A 23 -2.43 -18.84 7.18
CA LEU A 23 -3.13 -18.06 8.19
C LEU A 23 -2.92 -16.57 7.96
N THR A 24 -1.71 -16.11 7.64
CA THR A 24 -1.43 -14.68 7.34
C THR A 24 -2.18 -14.22 6.08
N LEU A 25 -2.20 -15.06 5.04
CA LEU A 25 -2.99 -14.81 3.82
C LEU A 25 -4.50 -14.83 4.11
N LYS A 26 -5.00 -15.80 4.91
CA LYS A 26 -6.42 -15.85 5.32
C LYS A 26 -6.81 -14.70 6.24
N ILE A 27 -5.95 -14.28 7.16
CA ILE A 27 -6.17 -13.12 8.03
C ILE A 27 -6.24 -11.87 7.17
N ASN A 28 -5.30 -11.65 6.25
CA ASN A 28 -5.36 -10.51 5.34
C ASN A 28 -6.65 -10.53 4.50
N PHE A 29 -7.01 -11.65 3.86
CA PHE A 29 -8.25 -11.76 3.08
C PHE A 29 -9.52 -11.56 3.91
N TYR A 30 -9.60 -12.11 5.13
CA TYR A 30 -10.73 -11.92 6.03
C TYR A 30 -10.84 -10.48 6.54
N PHE A 31 -9.72 -9.77 6.67
CA PHE A 31 -9.70 -8.33 6.96
C PHE A 31 -10.09 -7.47 5.74
N ILE A 32 -9.86 -7.92 4.49
CA ILE A 32 -10.34 -7.22 3.27
C ILE A 32 -11.86 -7.26 3.21
N SER A 33 -12.45 -8.44 3.38
CA SER A 33 -13.88 -8.66 3.17
C SER A 33 -14.77 -8.01 4.22
N ASN A 34 -14.26 -7.75 5.44
CA ASN A 34 -15.04 -7.26 6.57
C ASN A 34 -14.76 -5.81 7.01
N ASN A 35 -13.85 -5.08 6.35
CA ASN A 35 -13.47 -3.74 6.84
C ASN A 35 -14.39 -2.62 6.38
N LYS A 36 -15.19 -2.11 7.33
CA LYS A 36 -15.97 -0.85 7.26
C LYS A 36 -15.10 0.42 7.28
N ASP A 37 -13.78 0.29 7.11
CA ASP A 37 -12.77 1.35 7.28
C ASP A 37 -12.43 2.12 5.99
N ILE A 38 -13.05 1.77 4.85
CA ILE A 38 -13.08 2.60 3.64
C ILE A 38 -14.30 3.52 3.74
N ARG A 39 -14.11 4.76 4.22
CA ARG A 39 -15.14 5.78 4.22
C ARG A 39 -14.84 6.83 3.15
N LEU A 40 -15.58 6.79 2.05
CA LEU A 40 -15.79 7.95 1.20
C LEU A 40 -16.75 8.88 1.97
N TRP A 41 -16.28 10.06 2.38
CA TRP A 41 -17.13 11.04 3.06
C TRP A 41 -17.18 12.33 2.26
N GLY A 42 -18.40 12.75 1.89
CA GLY A 42 -18.69 13.92 1.06
C GLY A 42 -19.00 13.54 -0.38
N ARG A 43 -20.11 14.04 -0.93
CA ARG A 43 -20.62 13.76 -2.30
C ARG A 43 -19.65 14.07 -3.47
N ARG A 44 -18.39 14.47 -3.19
CA ARG A 44 -17.31 14.83 -4.14
C ARG A 44 -15.90 14.66 -3.53
N SER A 45 -15.63 13.63 -2.72
CA SER A 45 -14.28 13.48 -2.14
C SER A 45 -13.33 12.79 -3.10
N ASN A 46 -12.48 13.59 -3.74
CA ASN A 46 -11.39 13.16 -4.62
C ASN A 46 -10.22 12.46 -3.89
N LEU A 47 -10.38 12.20 -2.60
CA LEU A 47 -9.35 11.69 -1.70
C LEU A 47 -9.81 10.35 -1.14
N LEU A 48 -8.99 9.32 -1.27
CA LEU A 48 -9.21 8.03 -0.63
C LEU A 48 -8.62 8.07 0.78
N LYS A 49 -9.39 7.66 1.80
CA LYS A 49 -8.98 7.69 3.21
C LYS A 49 -9.03 6.30 3.83
N PHE A 50 -8.04 5.99 4.64
CA PHE A 50 -7.95 4.74 5.39
C PHE A 50 -7.78 5.02 6.89
N LYS A 51 -8.45 4.21 7.70
CA LYS A 51 -8.35 4.26 9.16
C LYS A 51 -7.73 2.98 9.69
N PHE A 52 -6.56 3.08 10.32
CA PHE A 52 -5.85 1.95 10.90
C PHE A 52 -5.96 1.98 12.43
N LYS A 53 -7.14 1.64 12.96
CA LYS A 53 -7.46 1.78 14.41
C LYS A 53 -6.46 1.08 15.32
N GLY A 54 -6.06 -0.15 14.99
CA GLY A 54 -5.10 -0.95 15.76
C GLY A 54 -3.65 -0.40 15.78
N TYR A 55 -3.40 0.64 15.01
CA TYR A 55 -2.12 1.34 14.89
C TYR A 55 -2.21 2.82 15.28
N GLY A 56 -3.40 3.35 15.56
CA GLY A 56 -3.59 4.77 15.86
C GLY A 56 -3.22 5.70 14.70
N LYS A 57 -3.39 5.25 13.45
CA LYS A 57 -3.00 6.01 12.25
C LYS A 57 -4.17 6.25 11.31
N ARG A 58 -4.01 7.27 10.48
CA ARG A 58 -4.84 7.64 9.33
C ARG A 58 -3.96 7.75 8.11
N ALA A 59 -4.54 7.43 6.95
CA ALA A 59 -3.87 7.67 5.69
C ALA A 59 -4.82 8.32 4.69
N ALA A 60 -4.26 9.15 3.82
CA ALA A 60 -4.93 9.81 2.73
C ALA A 60 -4.17 9.54 1.43
N VAL A 61 -4.88 9.21 0.36
CA VAL A 61 -4.31 8.85 -0.94
C VAL A 61 -5.03 9.62 -2.04
N ALA A 62 -4.27 10.29 -2.89
CA ALA A 62 -4.79 10.93 -4.10
C ALA A 62 -3.87 10.65 -5.29
N VAL A 63 -4.49 10.65 -6.46
CA VAL A 63 -3.86 10.66 -7.77
C VAL A 63 -3.81 12.10 -8.27
N PHE A 64 -2.67 12.48 -8.81
CA PHE A 64 -2.45 13.74 -9.52
C PHE A 64 -1.97 13.44 -10.92
N ARG A 65 -2.54 14.11 -11.93
CA ARG A 65 -2.19 13.83 -13.34
C ARG A 65 -0.75 14.19 -13.69
N ARG A 66 -0.25 15.30 -13.13
CA ARG A 66 1.09 15.80 -13.43
C ARG A 66 1.63 16.64 -12.28
N ALA A 67 2.90 16.43 -11.93
CA ALA A 67 3.64 17.30 -11.03
C ALA A 67 4.18 18.53 -11.77
N ARG A 68 4.23 19.68 -11.09
CA ARG A 68 4.80 20.93 -11.60
C ARG A 68 6.31 21.05 -11.41
N LEU A 69 6.88 20.15 -10.61
CA LEU A 69 8.27 20.13 -10.19
C LEU A 69 8.91 18.80 -10.58
N SER A 70 10.24 18.75 -10.61
CA SER A 70 10.94 17.45 -10.64
C SER A 70 10.58 16.62 -9.41
N VAL A 71 10.82 15.31 -9.48
CA VAL A 71 10.51 14.41 -8.35
C VAL A 71 11.28 14.82 -7.09
N GLU A 72 12.55 15.22 -7.24
CA GLU A 72 13.40 15.66 -6.14
C GLU A 72 12.90 16.96 -5.49
N GLU A 73 12.62 17.99 -6.30
CA GLU A 73 12.06 19.25 -5.81
C GLU A 73 10.70 19.06 -5.15
N LEU A 74 9.88 18.14 -5.68
CA LEU A 74 8.59 17.81 -5.11
C LEU A 74 8.74 17.13 -3.74
N LEU A 75 9.64 16.15 -3.61
CA LEU A 75 9.95 15.52 -2.31
C LEU A 75 10.43 16.56 -1.29
N ASN A 76 11.33 17.48 -1.69
CA ASN A 76 11.84 18.52 -0.82
C ASN A 76 10.74 19.52 -0.39
N SER A 77 9.93 19.96 -1.35
CA SER A 77 8.80 20.85 -1.10
C SER A 77 7.79 20.22 -0.15
N LEU A 78 7.44 18.94 -0.34
CA LEU A 78 6.48 18.22 0.51
C LEU A 78 7.01 17.99 1.93
N ARG A 79 8.32 17.74 2.12
CA ARG A 79 8.93 17.65 3.46
C ARG A 79 8.83 18.95 4.26
N SER A 80 8.72 20.10 3.58
CA SER A 80 8.57 21.41 4.22
C SER A 80 7.12 21.76 4.61
N VAL A 81 6.13 20.99 4.13
CA VAL A 81 4.70 21.27 4.31
C VAL A 81 4.26 21.09 5.76
N ASP A 82 4.68 19.97 6.37
CA ASP A 82 4.54 19.60 7.77
C ASP A 82 5.30 18.28 8.06
N GLY A 83 5.20 17.78 9.30
CA GLY A 83 5.82 16.52 9.73
C GLY A 83 5.02 15.24 9.38
N THR A 84 4.10 15.28 8.41
CA THR A 84 3.35 14.10 7.96
C THR A 84 4.26 13.17 7.15
N ASP A 85 4.23 11.87 7.45
CA ASP A 85 4.94 10.88 6.65
C ASP A 85 4.23 10.73 5.30
N PHE A 86 4.98 10.73 4.19
CA PHE A 86 4.39 10.61 2.86
C PHE A 86 5.29 9.84 1.90
N GLN A 87 4.72 9.41 0.77
CA GLN A 87 5.47 8.88 -0.36
C GLN A 87 4.76 9.15 -1.70
N LEU A 88 5.56 9.27 -2.76
CA LEU A 88 5.12 9.44 -4.15
C LEU A 88 5.37 8.15 -4.94
N LEU A 89 4.32 7.59 -5.53
CA LEU A 89 4.39 6.40 -6.37
C LEU A 89 3.98 6.73 -7.82
N ASN A 90 4.51 5.98 -8.77
CA ASN A 90 4.02 6.01 -10.15
C ASN A 90 2.66 5.30 -10.24
N LEU A 91 1.63 5.99 -10.74
CA LEU A 91 0.28 5.41 -10.87
C LEU A 91 0.26 4.11 -11.69
N GLU A 92 1.10 4.02 -12.72
CA GLU A 92 1.17 2.85 -13.60
C GLU A 92 1.80 1.61 -12.90
N ALA A 93 2.43 1.81 -11.75
CA ALA A 93 3.00 0.75 -10.92
C ALA A 93 2.08 0.38 -9.73
N VAL A 94 0.90 1.00 -9.64
CA VAL A 94 -0.08 0.77 -8.56
C VAL A 94 -1.25 -0.08 -9.07
N ALA A 95 -1.59 -1.10 -8.30
CA ALA A 95 -2.51 -2.18 -8.68
C ALA A 95 -3.83 -2.07 -7.92
N GLY A 96 -4.50 -0.92 -8.01
CA GLY A 96 -5.74 -0.66 -7.27
C GLY A 96 -5.52 -0.10 -5.87
N LYS A 97 -6.63 0.25 -5.21
CA LYS A 97 -6.63 0.76 -3.84
C LYS A 97 -6.16 -0.28 -2.83
N GLU A 98 -6.43 -1.58 -3.07
CA GLU A 98 -6.01 -2.65 -2.16
C GLU A 98 -4.49 -2.75 -2.09
N HIS A 99 -3.80 -2.57 -3.22
CA HIS A 99 -2.33 -2.54 -3.25
C HIS A 99 -1.82 -1.45 -2.28
N VAL A 100 -2.31 -0.21 -2.40
CA VAL A 100 -1.89 0.88 -1.51
C VAL A 100 -2.27 0.61 -0.05
N TYR A 101 -3.49 0.13 0.21
CA TYR A 101 -3.95 -0.23 1.55
C TYR A 101 -3.04 -1.25 2.22
N PHE A 102 -2.69 -2.33 1.50
CA PHE A 102 -1.82 -3.39 2.03
C PHE A 102 -0.39 -2.94 2.22
N ALA A 103 0.13 -2.08 1.34
CA ALA A 103 1.45 -1.49 1.54
C ALA A 103 1.47 -0.69 2.85
N ILE A 104 0.48 0.18 3.09
CA ILE A 104 0.39 0.96 4.34
C ILE A 104 0.24 0.03 5.55
N LEU A 105 -0.64 -0.97 5.47
CA LEU A 105 -0.87 -1.91 6.57
C LEU A 105 0.42 -2.63 6.98
N ASN A 106 1.18 -3.13 5.99
CA ASN A 106 2.43 -3.83 6.25
C ASN A 106 3.50 -2.90 6.84
N VAL A 107 3.61 -1.67 6.35
CA VAL A 107 4.50 -0.66 6.95
C VAL A 107 4.17 -0.43 8.42
N LEU A 108 2.90 -0.14 8.73
CA LEU A 108 2.48 0.12 10.10
C LEU A 108 2.70 -1.09 11.00
N HIS A 109 2.52 -2.30 10.46
CA HIS A 109 2.83 -3.54 11.16
C HIS A 109 4.33 -3.69 11.44
N ALA A 110 5.18 -3.48 10.43
CA ALA A 110 6.63 -3.58 10.56
C ALA A 110 7.19 -2.58 11.59
N PHE A 111 6.71 -1.34 11.57
CA PHE A 111 7.07 -0.33 12.56
C PHE A 111 6.61 -0.71 13.98
N LYS A 112 5.38 -1.21 14.13
CA LYS A 112 4.85 -1.66 15.43
C LYS A 112 5.69 -2.81 16.01
N LEU A 113 6.15 -3.71 15.16
CA LEU A 113 7.00 -4.84 15.55
C LEU A 113 8.50 -4.51 15.60
N LYS A 114 8.91 -3.29 15.24
CA LYS A 114 10.32 -2.88 15.07
C LYS A 114 11.11 -3.79 14.12
N LYS A 115 10.43 -4.33 13.11
CA LYS A 115 10.99 -5.16 12.03
C LYS A 115 11.13 -4.38 10.71
N ASN A 116 10.93 -3.07 10.74
CA ASN A 116 11.03 -2.20 9.58
C ASN A 116 12.46 -2.18 9.01
N ILE A 117 12.57 -2.18 7.68
CA ILE A 117 13.86 -2.16 6.94
C ILE A 117 14.46 -0.75 6.98
N SER A 118 13.61 0.27 6.82
CA SER A 118 13.95 1.68 6.82
C SER A 118 13.40 2.39 8.05
N LYS A 119 14.16 3.34 8.60
CA LYS A 119 13.70 4.23 9.68
C LYS A 119 12.68 5.28 9.23
N ASN A 120 12.56 5.51 7.92
CA ASN A 120 11.62 6.46 7.34
C ASN A 120 10.37 5.74 6.82
N LEU A 121 9.19 6.13 7.30
CA LEU A 121 7.93 5.46 7.02
C LEU A 121 7.58 5.52 5.52
N GLY A 122 7.81 6.66 4.87
CA GLY A 122 7.63 6.82 3.42
C GLY A 122 8.52 5.90 2.58
N MET A 123 9.78 5.73 2.99
CA MET A 123 10.69 4.79 2.32
C MET A 123 10.30 3.33 2.57
N GLU A 124 9.85 3.00 3.78
CA GLU A 124 9.32 1.66 4.06
C GLU A 124 8.07 1.36 3.20
N LEU A 125 7.21 2.37 3.02
CA LEU A 125 6.05 2.26 2.14
C LEU A 125 6.43 1.97 0.70
N LEU A 126 7.50 2.59 0.20
CA LEU A 126 8.00 2.31 -1.15
C LEU A 126 8.54 0.88 -1.28
N LEU A 127 9.23 0.36 -0.25
CA LEU A 127 9.72 -1.02 -0.22
C LEU A 127 8.54 -2.01 -0.26
N TYR A 128 7.53 -1.79 0.58
CA TYR A 128 6.33 -2.64 0.58
C TYR A 128 5.55 -2.53 -0.72
N ALA A 129 5.27 -1.33 -1.23
CA ALA A 129 4.55 -1.13 -2.49
C ALA A 129 5.29 -1.68 -3.72
N SER A 130 6.60 -1.84 -3.64
CA SER A 130 7.38 -2.47 -4.71
C SER A 130 7.58 -3.97 -4.53
N ALA A 131 7.20 -4.53 -3.39
CA ALA A 131 7.59 -5.85 -2.95
C ALA A 131 9.12 -6.09 -3.01
N GLN A 132 9.93 -5.03 -2.83
CA GLN A 132 11.40 -5.08 -2.85
C GLN A 132 12.00 -4.78 -1.47
N ARG A 133 13.21 -5.31 -1.22
CA ARG A 133 14.04 -4.94 -0.05
C ARG A 133 15.07 -3.86 -0.37
N GLN A 134 15.41 -3.69 -1.64
CA GLN A 134 16.41 -2.73 -2.09
C GLN A 134 15.75 -1.41 -2.45
N ILE A 135 16.13 -0.34 -1.76
CA ILE A 135 15.58 1.01 -1.98
C ILE A 135 15.75 1.47 -3.42
N LYS A 136 16.94 1.27 -4.00
CA LYS A 136 17.24 1.68 -5.38
C LYS A 136 16.25 1.05 -6.37
N THR A 137 16.07 -0.26 -6.31
CA THR A 137 15.13 -1.00 -7.14
C THR A 137 13.68 -0.56 -6.92
N ALA A 138 13.30 -0.30 -5.67
CA ALA A 138 11.97 0.17 -5.32
C ALA A 138 11.66 1.56 -5.94
N ILE A 139 12.62 2.49 -5.88
CA ILE A 139 12.54 3.81 -6.53
C ILE A 139 12.46 3.66 -8.05
N GLU A 140 13.30 2.80 -8.62
CA GLU A 140 13.34 2.57 -10.07
C GLU A 140 12.01 2.00 -10.59
N ARG A 141 11.42 1.04 -9.89
CA ARG A 141 10.23 0.32 -10.35
C ARG A 141 8.90 1.00 -10.01
N VAL A 142 8.75 1.52 -8.79
CA VAL A 142 7.45 1.99 -8.27
C VAL A 142 7.46 3.46 -7.86
N GLY A 143 8.64 4.06 -7.65
CA GLY A 143 8.75 5.49 -7.35
C GLY A 143 8.17 6.37 -8.46
N ALA A 144 7.69 7.55 -8.08
CA ALA A 144 7.15 8.53 -9.02
C ALA A 144 8.14 8.85 -10.15
N LYS A 145 7.60 9.13 -11.34
CA LYS A 145 8.35 9.45 -12.56
C LYS A 145 7.93 10.81 -13.08
N GLU A 146 8.88 11.57 -13.61
CA GLU A 146 8.61 12.85 -14.23
C GLU A 146 7.65 12.70 -15.42
N GLY A 147 6.73 13.66 -15.56
CA GLY A 147 5.73 13.66 -16.63
C GLY A 147 4.66 12.57 -16.53
N ARG A 148 4.67 11.71 -15.50
CA ARG A 148 3.64 10.67 -15.29
C ARG A 148 2.68 11.02 -14.15
N PRO A 149 1.47 10.44 -14.15
CA PRO A 149 0.57 10.57 -13.01
C PRO A 149 1.16 10.00 -11.72
N VAL A 150 0.95 10.72 -10.62
CA VAL A 150 1.55 10.45 -9.32
C VAL A 150 0.48 10.04 -8.33
N VAL A 151 0.73 8.97 -7.58
CA VAL A 151 -0.04 8.61 -6.39
C VAL A 151 0.70 9.18 -5.18
N LEU A 152 0.09 10.14 -4.50
CA LEU A 152 0.58 10.65 -3.22
C LEU A 152 -0.14 9.92 -2.09
N VAL A 153 0.65 9.28 -1.23
CA VAL A 153 0.18 8.65 0.01
C VAL A 153 0.70 9.46 1.19
N ALA A 154 -0.19 9.90 2.07
CA ALA A 154 0.13 10.58 3.32
C ALA A 154 -0.37 9.77 4.52
N ILE A 155 0.42 9.68 5.59
CA ILE A 155 0.15 8.88 6.79
C ILE A 155 0.41 9.75 8.02
N GLY A 156 -0.59 9.83 8.90
CA GLY A 156 -0.55 10.69 10.08
C GLY A 156 -1.38 10.13 11.24
N PRO A 157 -1.41 10.83 12.39
CA PRO A 157 -2.16 10.39 13.57
C PRO A 157 -3.67 10.59 13.44
N ASP A 158 -4.11 11.59 12.67
CA ASP A 158 -5.51 11.99 12.55
C ASP A 158 -5.88 12.43 11.13
N ASP A 159 -7.19 12.49 10.88
CA ASP A 159 -7.76 12.76 9.56
C ASP A 159 -7.49 14.20 9.11
N LYS A 160 -7.54 15.16 10.04
CA LYS A 160 -7.35 16.60 9.76
C LYS A 160 -5.90 16.88 9.32
N GLY A 161 -4.92 16.27 9.97
CA GLY A 161 -3.50 16.41 9.62
C GLY A 161 -3.22 15.93 8.20
N VAL A 162 -3.60 14.69 7.87
CA VAL A 162 -3.37 14.15 6.52
C VAL A 162 -4.17 14.90 5.45
N GLU A 163 -5.37 15.38 5.75
CA GLU A 163 -6.15 16.19 4.81
C GLU A 163 -5.52 17.56 4.53
N ASN A 164 -5.07 18.24 5.59
CA ASN A 164 -4.38 19.53 5.44
C ASN A 164 -3.08 19.37 4.64
N PHE A 165 -2.32 18.30 4.89
CA PHE A 165 -1.15 17.96 4.09
C PHE A 165 -1.52 17.81 2.61
N MET A 166 -2.55 17.03 2.28
CA MET A 166 -2.98 16.82 0.89
C MET A 166 -3.44 18.12 0.20
N VAL A 167 -4.14 19.01 0.90
CA VAL A 167 -4.56 20.31 0.38
C VAL A 167 -3.37 21.25 0.11
N LYS A 168 -2.35 21.24 0.99
CA LYS A 168 -1.13 22.02 0.75
C LYS A 168 -0.32 21.41 -0.39
N ALA A 169 -0.17 20.08 -0.40
CA ALA A 169 0.54 19.32 -1.41
C ALA A 169 -0.03 19.54 -2.82
N SER A 170 -1.36 19.64 -2.95
CA SER A 170 -2.03 19.81 -4.25
C SER A 170 -1.57 21.06 -5.02
N ARG A 171 -0.97 22.06 -4.34
CA ARG A 171 -0.41 23.27 -4.99
C ARG A 171 0.77 22.97 -5.91
N PHE A 172 1.47 21.86 -5.68
CA PHE A 172 2.63 21.42 -6.47
C PHE A 172 2.24 20.56 -7.69
N PHE A 173 0.95 20.32 -7.90
CA PHE A 173 0.44 19.48 -8.99
C PHE A 173 -0.50 20.26 -9.90
N GLU A 174 -0.61 19.79 -11.14
CA GLU A 174 -1.63 20.22 -12.08
C GLU A 174 -2.89 19.36 -11.95
N GLY A 175 -4.04 19.98 -12.26
CA GLY A 175 -5.34 19.31 -12.16
C GLY A 175 -5.89 19.25 -10.74
N LYS A 176 -6.90 18.42 -10.55
CA LYS A 176 -7.53 18.17 -9.25
C LYS A 176 -6.97 16.88 -8.68
N MET A 177 -7.02 16.75 -7.35
CA MET A 177 -6.93 15.42 -6.73
C MET A 177 -7.99 14.52 -7.35
N GLU A 178 -7.68 13.24 -7.53
CA GLU A 178 -8.62 12.21 -7.99
C GLU A 178 -8.28 10.89 -7.27
N ASN A 179 -9.20 9.93 -7.21
CA ASN A 179 -8.89 8.58 -6.70
C ASN A 179 -9.29 7.45 -7.66
N SER A 180 -10.09 7.75 -8.69
CA SER A 180 -10.57 6.79 -9.68
C SER A 180 -9.43 6.15 -10.47
N GLY A 181 -8.36 6.90 -10.76
CA GLY A 181 -7.20 6.40 -11.49
C GLY A 181 -6.52 5.19 -10.84
N LEU A 182 -6.70 4.97 -9.53
CA LEU A 182 -6.21 3.77 -8.86
C LEU A 182 -6.88 2.51 -9.42
N GLU A 183 -8.18 2.57 -9.72
CA GLU A 183 -9.00 1.47 -10.22
C GLU A 183 -9.17 1.46 -11.74
N GLU A 184 -8.47 2.32 -12.46
CA GLU A 184 -8.40 2.25 -13.92
C GLU A 184 -7.47 1.10 -14.33
N TRP A 185 -7.99 0.16 -15.11
CA TRP A 185 -7.29 -1.03 -15.58
C TRP A 185 -7.44 -1.15 -17.10
N ASP A 186 -6.31 -1.34 -17.77
CA ASP A 186 -6.23 -1.69 -19.17
C ASP A 186 -5.17 -2.79 -19.39
N LYS A 187 -5.10 -3.31 -20.62
CA LYS A 187 -4.16 -4.38 -20.97
C LYS A 187 -2.69 -3.95 -20.81
N GLU A 188 -2.36 -2.68 -21.03
CA GLU A 188 -1.00 -2.18 -20.93
C GLU A 188 -0.55 -2.08 -19.47
N LYS A 189 -1.41 -1.61 -18.57
CA LYS A 189 -1.18 -1.56 -17.13
C LYS A 189 -1.01 -2.96 -16.56
N ILE A 190 -1.84 -3.92 -16.98
CA ILE A 190 -1.70 -5.34 -16.56
C ILE A 190 -0.33 -5.88 -16.99
N LYS A 191 0.04 -5.72 -18.28
CA LYS A 191 1.34 -6.15 -18.80
C LYS A 191 2.50 -5.53 -18.03
N ARG A 192 2.45 -4.21 -17.81
CA ARG A 192 3.49 -3.47 -17.09
C ARG A 192 3.61 -3.90 -15.64
N LEU A 193 2.50 -4.13 -14.94
CA LEU A 193 2.52 -4.64 -13.58
C LEU A 193 3.13 -6.04 -13.53
N LYS A 194 2.82 -6.91 -14.50
CA LYS A 194 3.46 -8.22 -14.59
C LYS A 194 4.98 -8.10 -14.75
N GLU A 195 5.45 -7.20 -15.61
CA GLU A 195 6.89 -6.93 -15.78
C GLU A 195 7.54 -6.38 -14.50
N ILE A 196 6.92 -5.38 -13.86
CA ILE A 196 7.44 -4.74 -12.64
C ILE A 196 7.60 -5.75 -11.49
N PHE A 197 6.60 -6.64 -11.33
CA PHE A 197 6.52 -7.59 -10.23
C PHE A 197 7.01 -8.99 -10.61
N GLU A 198 7.55 -9.16 -11.82
CA GLU A 198 8.06 -10.45 -12.33
C GLU A 198 7.01 -11.56 -12.19
N ILE A 199 5.78 -11.27 -12.63
CA ILE A 199 4.67 -12.22 -12.65
C ILE A 199 4.70 -13.00 -13.95
N SER A 200 4.90 -14.30 -13.81
CA SER A 200 4.93 -15.27 -14.90
C SER A 200 3.53 -15.62 -15.41
N GLU A 201 3.43 -16.25 -16.59
CA GLU A 201 2.14 -16.75 -17.08
C GLU A 201 1.67 -17.95 -16.26
N GLU A 202 2.59 -18.79 -15.79
CA GLU A 202 2.31 -19.95 -14.97
C GLU A 202 1.66 -19.55 -13.64
N GLU A 203 2.10 -18.45 -13.02
CA GLU A 203 1.45 -17.89 -11.83
C GLU A 203 0.05 -17.35 -12.11
N MET A 204 -0.16 -16.79 -13.30
CA MET A 204 -1.49 -16.30 -13.73
C MET A 204 -2.46 -17.46 -13.95
N GLU A 205 -2.00 -18.52 -14.62
CA GLU A 205 -2.78 -19.74 -14.87
C GLU A 205 -3.14 -20.47 -13.57
N ALA A 206 -2.25 -20.45 -12.57
CA ALA A 206 -2.50 -21.06 -11.26
C ALA A 206 -3.68 -20.43 -10.50
N LEU A 207 -4.04 -19.18 -10.81
CA LEU A 207 -5.22 -18.50 -10.25
C LEU A 207 -6.50 -18.77 -11.05
N GLY A 208 -6.42 -19.53 -12.15
CA GLY A 208 -7.56 -20.09 -12.86
C GLY A 208 -8.48 -19.03 -13.50
N GLU A 209 -9.73 -18.98 -13.03
CA GLU A 209 -10.83 -18.19 -13.63
C GLU A 209 -10.85 -16.71 -13.23
N ASP A 210 -9.93 -16.27 -12.37
CA ASP A 210 -9.84 -14.86 -11.97
C ASP A 210 -9.62 -13.94 -13.18
N PRO A 211 -10.32 -12.81 -13.29
CA PRO A 211 -10.00 -11.80 -14.29
C PRO A 211 -8.52 -11.38 -14.20
N PRO A 212 -7.82 -11.12 -15.32
CA PRO A 212 -6.38 -10.86 -15.30
C PRO A 212 -5.94 -9.75 -14.33
N PHE A 213 -6.74 -8.69 -14.17
CA PHE A 213 -6.43 -7.61 -13.22
C PHE A 213 -6.53 -8.06 -11.75
N GLU A 214 -7.48 -8.95 -11.42
CA GLU A 214 -7.62 -9.50 -10.06
C GLU A 214 -6.48 -10.46 -9.74
N ALA A 215 -6.12 -11.33 -10.69
CA ALA A 215 -5.00 -12.25 -10.55
C ALA A 215 -3.69 -11.50 -10.27
N VAL A 216 -3.36 -10.50 -11.11
CA VAL A 216 -2.18 -9.64 -10.91
C VAL A 216 -2.24 -8.94 -9.54
N LYS A 217 -3.38 -8.35 -9.16
CA LYS A 217 -3.55 -7.70 -7.87
C LYS A 217 -3.29 -8.65 -6.69
N LYS A 218 -3.83 -9.87 -6.74
CA LYS A 218 -3.64 -10.91 -5.71
C LYS A 218 -2.17 -11.30 -5.57
N LEU A 219 -1.49 -11.57 -6.69
CA LEU A 219 -0.07 -11.94 -6.72
C LEU A 219 0.84 -10.83 -6.19
N ILE A 220 0.53 -9.56 -6.48
CA ILE A 220 1.25 -8.41 -5.92
C ILE A 220 1.06 -8.36 -4.40
N ILE A 221 -0.19 -8.48 -3.92
CA ILE A 221 -0.49 -8.47 -2.48
C ILE A 221 0.22 -9.62 -1.75
N GLU A 222 0.28 -10.80 -2.35
CA GLU A 222 1.02 -11.93 -1.80
C GLU A 222 2.52 -11.63 -1.68
N ARG A 223 3.14 -11.15 -2.77
CA ARG A 223 4.57 -10.75 -2.77
C ARG A 223 4.87 -9.73 -1.66
N MET A 224 4.01 -8.72 -1.48
CA MET A 224 4.14 -7.74 -0.40
C MET A 224 4.10 -8.39 0.99
N ALA A 225 3.17 -9.33 1.21
CA ALA A 225 3.04 -10.01 2.50
C ALA A 225 4.27 -10.87 2.82
N LEU A 226 4.91 -11.45 1.81
CA LEU A 226 6.11 -12.29 1.99
C LEU A 226 7.35 -11.48 2.40
N LEU A 227 7.44 -10.18 2.09
CA LEU A 227 8.51 -9.31 2.59
C LEU A 227 8.56 -9.29 4.12
N SER A 228 7.40 -9.32 4.78
CA SER A 228 7.26 -9.30 6.24
C SER A 228 7.69 -10.60 6.91
N VAL A 229 7.70 -11.73 6.18
CA VAL A 229 8.00 -13.07 6.72
C VAL A 229 9.47 -13.44 6.52
N ARG A 230 10.12 -12.99 5.45
CA ARG A 230 11.51 -13.36 5.12
C ARG A 230 12.57 -12.50 5.83
N GLY A 231 12.16 -11.64 6.78
CA GLY A 231 13.05 -10.77 7.55
C GLY A 231 13.31 -11.23 9.00
N SER A 232 12.90 -12.45 9.36
CA SER A 232 13.12 -13.07 10.68
C SER A 232 14.41 -13.89 10.72
#